data_AF-A0A9W8FHL8-F1
#
_entry.id   AF-A0A9W8FHL8-F1
#
_cell.length_a   1.000
_cell.length_b   1.000
_cell.length_c   1.000
_cell.angle_alpha   90.00
_cell.angle_beta   90.00
_cell.angle_gamma   90.00
#
_symmetry.space_group_name_H-M   'P 1'
#
loop_
_entity.id
_entity.type
_entity.pdbx_description
1 polymer ?
#
loop_
_entity_poly.entity_id
_entity_poly.type
_entity_poly.pdbx_seq_one_letter_code
_entity_poly.pdbx_strand_id
1 'polypeptide(L)'
;MLLEHGVPERLQNLRNICITSGYQSLPSHDGESYFLRFAFGVVSPSTRSFSLLKFRGSYSIVETIASYPAMQNILYLDISDVKLQLTEVIELIQILPNLEYLCYSCGGLGSSLGRVLYKEMPHILHAKYYPLSMRLKCCGINTFKRTPTRSIAVTAMVLAILCPRLTFAKVPSYLITTYNSAIENAIRDEPYLEHSDRLESLLN
;
A
#
# COMPACT_ATOMS: atom_id res chain seq x y z
N MET A 1 -27.16 0.02 -11.36
CA MET A 1 -27.56 -0.76 -12.56
C MET A 1 -26.55 -0.58 -13.70
N LEU A 2 -25.24 -0.76 -13.42
CA LEU A 2 -24.15 -0.72 -14.42
C LEU A 2 -23.20 -1.93 -14.33
N LEU A 3 -23.41 -2.82 -13.35
CA LEU A 3 -22.52 -3.96 -13.08
C LEU A 3 -23.10 -5.32 -13.50
N GLU A 4 -24.37 -5.37 -13.95
CA GLU A 4 -24.98 -6.62 -14.44
C GLU A 4 -24.60 -6.95 -15.90
N HIS A 5 -23.97 -6.01 -16.62
CA HIS A 5 -23.60 -6.17 -18.04
C HIS A 5 -22.10 -6.45 -18.27
N GLY A 6 -21.35 -6.75 -17.22
CA GLY A 6 -19.90 -6.97 -17.31
C GLY A 6 -19.13 -5.69 -17.67
N VAL A 7 -17.80 -5.80 -17.76
CA VAL A 7 -16.94 -4.69 -18.18
C VAL A 7 -17.22 -4.39 -19.66
N PRO A 8 -17.61 -3.15 -20.04
CA PRO A 8 -17.84 -2.79 -21.43
C PRO A 8 -16.66 -3.22 -22.31
N GLU A 9 -16.92 -3.82 -23.48
CA GLU A 9 -15.89 -4.40 -24.35
C GLU A 9 -14.73 -3.44 -24.65
N ARG A 10 -15.05 -2.15 -24.80
CA ARG A 10 -14.06 -1.07 -25.01
C ARG A 10 -13.06 -0.90 -23.86
N LEU A 11 -13.41 -1.31 -22.64
CA LEU A 11 -12.57 -1.22 -21.44
C LEU A 11 -11.77 -2.51 -21.17
N GLN A 12 -12.10 -3.63 -21.83
CA GLN A 12 -11.49 -4.94 -21.56
C GLN A 12 -10.01 -5.03 -21.97
N ASN A 13 -9.53 -4.11 -22.81
CA ASN A 13 -8.14 -4.06 -23.29
C ASN A 13 -7.32 -2.93 -22.63
N LEU A 14 -7.91 -2.18 -21.69
CA LEU A 14 -7.20 -1.09 -21.04
C LEU A 14 -6.15 -1.64 -20.07
N ARG A 15 -4.88 -1.39 -20.41
CA ARG A 15 -3.74 -1.72 -19.55
C ARG A 15 -3.59 -0.76 -18.38
N ASN A 16 -4.00 0.49 -18.56
CA ASN A 16 -3.84 1.55 -17.57
C ASN A 16 -5.19 2.20 -17.30
N ILE A 17 -5.62 2.19 -16.04
CA ILE A 17 -6.87 2.78 -15.60
C ILE A 17 -6.57 3.76 -14.48
N CYS A 18 -7.07 4.98 -14.63
CA CYS A 18 -7.03 6.00 -13.58
C CYS A 18 -8.46 6.48 -13.34
N ILE A 19 -8.95 6.28 -12.13
CA ILE A 19 -10.24 6.75 -11.67
C ILE A 19 -9.99 7.83 -10.62
N THR A 20 -10.57 9.00 -10.85
CA THR A 20 -10.50 10.11 -9.89
C THR A 20 -11.90 10.44 -9.39
N SER A 21 -12.05 10.58 -8.08
CA SER A 21 -13.28 11.10 -7.52
C SER A 21 -13.34 12.62 -7.75
N GLY A 22 -14.45 13.09 -8.33
CA GLY A 22 -14.77 14.52 -8.40
C GLY A 22 -15.09 15.12 -7.02
N TYR A 23 -15.37 14.27 -6.03
CA TYR A 23 -15.68 14.66 -4.65
C TYR A 23 -14.59 14.16 -3.70
N GLN A 24 -14.04 15.04 -2.86
CA GLN A 24 -13.01 14.65 -1.89
C GLN A 24 -13.52 13.71 -0.79
N SER A 25 -14.84 13.67 -0.58
CA SER A 25 -15.55 12.77 0.32
C SER A 25 -16.92 12.48 -0.28
N LEU A 26 -17.30 11.22 -0.39
CA LEU A 26 -18.66 10.85 -0.81
C LEU A 26 -19.58 10.98 0.41
N PRO A 27 -20.79 11.54 0.24
CA PRO A 27 -21.63 11.97 1.36
C PRO A 27 -22.25 10.83 2.17
N SER A 28 -22.11 9.57 1.74
CA SER A 28 -22.64 8.40 2.45
C SER A 28 -21.78 7.15 2.22
N HIS A 29 -21.83 6.22 3.18
CA HIS A 29 -21.19 4.90 3.05
C HIS A 29 -21.64 4.15 1.80
N ASP A 30 -22.93 4.23 1.44
CA ASP A 30 -23.44 3.62 0.22
C ASP A 30 -22.81 4.26 -1.02
N GLY A 31 -22.67 5.59 -1.04
CA GLY A 31 -22.00 6.31 -2.12
C GLY A 31 -20.55 5.87 -2.31
N GLU A 32 -19.80 5.70 -1.21
CA GLU A 32 -18.43 5.15 -1.24
C GLU A 32 -18.39 3.74 -1.82
N SER A 33 -19.27 2.85 -1.36
CA SER A 33 -19.36 1.47 -1.85
C SER A 33 -19.69 1.42 -3.34
N TYR A 34 -20.67 2.21 -3.80
CA TYR A 34 -21.01 2.28 -5.22
C TYR A 34 -19.86 2.80 -6.07
N PHE A 35 -19.16 3.83 -5.62
CA PHE A 35 -18.00 4.37 -6.33
C PHE A 35 -16.87 3.36 -6.43
N LEU A 36 -16.54 2.67 -5.33
CA LEU A 36 -15.53 1.62 -5.34
C LEU A 36 -15.93 0.46 -6.26
N ARG A 37 -17.19 0.03 -6.21
CA ARG A 37 -17.68 -1.03 -7.10
C ARG A 37 -17.59 -0.65 -8.57
N PHE A 38 -17.85 0.61 -8.90
CA PHE A 38 -17.65 1.14 -10.25
C PHE A 38 -16.16 1.17 -10.61
N ALA A 39 -15.31 1.75 -9.75
CA ALA A 39 -13.89 1.94 -10.01
C ALA A 39 -13.15 0.62 -10.23
N PHE A 40 -13.44 -0.40 -9.43
CA PHE A 40 -12.86 -1.74 -9.60
C PHE A 40 -13.61 -2.59 -10.63
N GLY A 41 -14.91 -2.32 -10.83
CA GLY A 41 -15.72 -3.00 -11.84
C GLY A 41 -15.33 -2.69 -13.29
N VAL A 42 -14.47 -1.69 -13.53
CA VAL A 42 -13.89 -1.43 -14.86
C VAL A 42 -12.53 -2.09 -15.06
N VAL A 43 -11.95 -2.70 -14.02
CA VAL A 43 -10.67 -3.41 -14.11
C VAL A 43 -10.89 -4.73 -14.83
N SER A 44 -10.03 -5.01 -15.80
CA SER A 44 -10.08 -6.23 -16.61
C SER A 44 -8.78 -7.05 -16.44
N PRO A 45 -8.75 -8.31 -16.88
CA PRO A 45 -7.53 -9.13 -16.80
C PRO A 45 -6.32 -8.55 -17.57
N SER A 46 -6.56 -7.65 -18.54
CA SER A 46 -5.50 -6.97 -19.29
C SER A 46 -4.91 -5.77 -18.53
N THR A 47 -5.60 -5.28 -17.51
CA THR A 47 -5.18 -4.12 -16.71
C THR A 47 -3.94 -4.47 -15.90
N ARG A 48 -2.91 -3.62 -16.00
CA ARG A 48 -1.62 -3.74 -15.33
C ARG A 48 -1.35 -2.58 -14.37
N SER A 49 -1.92 -1.41 -14.65
CA SER A 49 -1.80 -0.23 -13.79
C SER A 49 -3.19 0.26 -13.42
N PHE A 50 -3.43 0.44 -12.13
CA PHE A 50 -4.66 1.00 -11.60
C PHE A 50 -4.36 2.11 -10.61
N SER A 51 -5.02 3.25 -10.77
CA SER A 51 -4.94 4.38 -9.85
C SER A 51 -6.32 4.83 -9.42
N LEU A 52 -6.53 4.97 -8.11
CA LEU A 52 -7.72 5.52 -7.49
C LEU A 52 -7.32 6.78 -6.73
N LEU A 53 -7.59 7.94 -7.34
CA LEU A 53 -7.16 9.24 -6.84
C LEU A 53 -8.34 10.02 -6.24
N LYS A 54 -8.03 10.87 -5.26
CA LYS A 54 -8.97 11.73 -4.53
C LYS A 54 -10.08 10.96 -3.80
N PHE A 55 -9.85 9.68 -3.50
CA PHE A 55 -10.76 8.88 -2.68
C PHE A 55 -10.25 8.82 -1.24
N ARG A 56 -11.03 9.37 -0.30
CA ARG A 56 -10.71 9.38 1.15
C ARG A 56 -11.72 8.59 1.98
N GLY A 57 -12.38 7.62 1.36
CA GLY A 57 -13.44 6.86 2.00
C GLY A 57 -12.94 6.01 3.17
N SER A 58 -13.88 5.62 4.02
CA SER A 58 -13.65 4.82 5.24
C SER A 58 -13.82 3.32 5.02
N TYR A 59 -14.28 2.93 3.82
CA TYR A 59 -14.53 1.54 3.45
C TYR A 59 -13.23 0.72 3.38
N SER A 60 -13.32 -0.58 3.71
CA SER A 60 -12.19 -1.51 3.61
C SER A 60 -11.80 -1.69 2.13
N ILE A 61 -10.78 -0.96 1.69
CA ILE A 61 -10.27 -1.05 0.33
C ILE A 61 -9.68 -2.43 0.05
N VAL A 62 -9.13 -3.09 1.08
CA VAL A 62 -8.51 -4.42 0.98
C VAL A 62 -9.58 -5.47 0.65
N GLU A 63 -10.68 -5.51 1.41
CA GLU A 63 -11.81 -6.42 1.14
C GLU A 63 -12.42 -6.16 -0.24
N THR A 64 -12.53 -4.88 -0.60
CA THR A 64 -13.02 -4.50 -1.93
C THR A 64 -12.11 -5.09 -3.00
N ILE A 65 -10.81 -4.82 -2.97
CA ILE A 65 -9.86 -5.34 -3.96
C ILE A 65 -9.89 -6.86 -4.02
N ALA A 66 -9.96 -7.55 -2.88
CA ALA A 66 -10.04 -9.01 -2.81
C ALA A 66 -11.26 -9.59 -3.55
N SER A 67 -12.36 -8.84 -3.62
CA SER A 67 -13.58 -9.25 -4.32
C SER A 67 -13.50 -9.13 -5.85
N TYR A 68 -12.44 -8.55 -6.42
CA TYR A 68 -12.25 -8.37 -7.87
C TYR A 68 -11.06 -9.21 -8.39
N PRO A 69 -11.29 -10.42 -8.94
CA PRO A 69 -10.21 -11.30 -9.42
C PRO A 69 -9.29 -10.66 -10.46
N ALA A 70 -9.81 -9.73 -11.27
CA ALA A 70 -9.02 -9.00 -12.28
C ALA A 70 -7.85 -8.20 -11.64
N MET A 71 -7.96 -7.81 -10.38
CA MET A 71 -6.92 -7.08 -9.65
C MET A 71 -5.64 -7.91 -9.46
N GLN A 72 -5.70 -9.24 -9.49
CA GLN A 72 -4.52 -10.10 -9.33
C GLN A 72 -3.46 -9.90 -10.43
N ASN A 73 -3.84 -9.28 -11.55
CA ASN A 73 -2.97 -8.98 -12.69
C ASN A 73 -2.25 -7.62 -12.58
N ILE A 74 -2.59 -6.82 -11.58
CA ILE A 74 -2.05 -5.48 -11.38
C ILE A 74 -0.56 -5.57 -10.99
N LEU A 75 0.24 -4.77 -11.68
CA LEU A 75 1.66 -4.55 -11.42
C LEU A 75 1.88 -3.21 -10.69
N TYR A 76 1.04 -2.20 -10.97
CA TYR A 76 1.10 -0.88 -10.37
C TYR A 76 -0.25 -0.52 -9.74
N LEU A 77 -0.27 -0.30 -8.44
CA LEU A 77 -1.43 0.15 -7.70
C LEU A 77 -1.13 1.50 -7.03
N ASP A 78 -1.92 2.52 -7.36
CA ASP A 78 -1.87 3.82 -6.69
C ASP A 78 -3.20 4.16 -6.03
N ILE A 79 -3.19 4.06 -4.71
CA ILE A 79 -4.28 4.42 -3.82
C ILE A 79 -3.74 5.43 -2.81
N SER A 80 -2.92 6.37 -3.27
CA SER A 80 -2.15 7.29 -2.43
C SER A 80 -2.98 8.23 -1.56
N ASP A 81 -4.27 8.40 -1.85
CA ASP A 81 -5.23 9.12 -1.01
C ASP A 81 -5.92 8.24 0.05
N VAL A 82 -5.71 6.91 -0.01
CA VAL A 82 -6.28 5.93 0.93
C VAL A 82 -5.31 5.67 2.06
N LYS A 83 -5.81 5.83 3.29
CA LYS A 83 -5.05 5.60 4.51
C LYS A 83 -5.03 4.10 4.83
N LEU A 84 -3.83 3.49 4.85
CA LEU A 84 -3.64 2.09 5.22
C LEU A 84 -2.68 1.94 6.39
N GLN A 85 -3.05 1.07 7.34
CA GLN A 85 -2.18 0.56 8.38
C GLN A 85 -1.25 -0.52 7.83
N LEU A 86 -0.12 -0.78 8.49
CA LEU A 86 0.84 -1.81 8.05
C LEU A 86 0.19 -3.19 7.85
N THR A 87 -0.75 -3.60 8.70
CA THR A 87 -1.47 -4.87 8.54
C THR A 87 -2.29 -4.92 7.25
N GLU A 88 -2.99 -3.84 6.92
CA GLU A 88 -3.79 -3.72 5.70
C GLU A 88 -2.89 -3.70 4.45
N VAL A 89 -1.69 -3.10 4.55
CA VAL A 89 -0.69 -3.13 3.47
C VAL A 89 -0.17 -4.56 3.24
N ILE A 90 0.10 -5.32 4.31
CA ILE A 90 0.52 -6.72 4.21
C ILE A 90 -0.56 -7.55 3.54
N GLU A 91 -1.81 -7.46 4.00
CA GLU A 91 -2.96 -8.15 3.40
C GLU A 91 -3.13 -7.80 1.93
N LEU A 92 -3.00 -6.51 1.59
CA LEU A 92 -3.09 -6.03 0.21
C LEU A 92 -2.00 -6.64 -0.69
N ILE A 93 -0.77 -6.77 -0.19
CA ILE A 93 0.32 -7.40 -0.96
C ILE A 93 0.06 -8.90 -1.14
N GLN A 94 -0.52 -9.58 -0.14
CA GLN A 94 -0.86 -11.01 -0.24
C GLN A 94 -1.93 -11.28 -1.30
N ILE A 95 -2.94 -10.42 -1.43
CA ILE A 95 -4.00 -10.58 -2.43
C ILE A 95 -3.59 -10.11 -3.83
N LEU A 96 -2.48 -9.38 -3.98
CA LEU A 96 -1.94 -8.87 -5.24
C LEU A 96 -0.57 -9.50 -5.57
N PRO A 97 -0.53 -10.78 -5.97
CA PRO A 97 0.72 -11.53 -6.09
C PRO A 97 1.68 -11.00 -7.17
N ASN A 98 1.17 -10.24 -8.14
CA ASN A 98 1.96 -9.69 -9.24
C ASN A 98 2.42 -8.25 -9.00
N LEU A 99 2.07 -7.64 -7.87
CA LEU A 99 2.32 -6.23 -7.59
C LEU A 99 3.83 -5.92 -7.55
N GLU A 100 4.24 -4.94 -8.34
CA GLU A 100 5.61 -4.43 -8.38
C GLU A 100 5.73 -3.04 -7.75
N TYR A 101 4.66 -2.24 -7.80
CA TYR A 101 4.64 -0.87 -7.31
C TYR A 101 3.35 -0.61 -6.53
N LEU A 102 3.49 -0.10 -5.30
CA LEU A 102 2.35 0.25 -4.45
C LEU A 102 2.50 1.69 -3.94
N CYS A 103 1.53 2.55 -4.21
CA CYS A 103 1.43 3.89 -3.62
C CYS A 103 0.21 3.97 -2.69
N TYR A 104 0.40 4.42 -1.44
CA TYR A 104 -0.65 4.53 -0.42
C TYR A 104 -0.32 5.64 0.59
N SER A 105 -1.30 6.06 1.40
CA SER A 105 -1.04 6.93 2.56
C SER A 105 -0.85 6.10 3.83
N CYS A 106 0.28 6.27 4.53
CA CYS A 106 0.53 5.55 5.78
C CYS A 106 -0.40 6.04 6.90
N GLY A 107 -1.19 5.12 7.43
CA GLY A 107 -2.06 5.30 8.57
C GLY A 107 -1.45 4.97 9.93
N GLY A 108 -0.18 4.54 9.95
CA GLY A 108 0.54 4.03 11.11
C GLY A 108 0.68 2.51 11.07
N LEU A 109 1.11 1.92 12.19
CA LEU A 109 1.30 0.46 12.29
C LEU A 109 -0.01 -0.30 12.49
N GLY A 110 -1.01 0.35 13.09
CA GLY A 110 -2.29 -0.23 13.47
C GLY A 110 -2.43 -0.42 14.98
N SER A 111 -3.69 -0.45 15.44
CA SER A 111 -4.03 -0.46 16.88
C SER A 111 -3.56 -1.72 17.60
N SER A 112 -3.49 -2.85 16.89
CA SER A 112 -3.00 -4.14 17.40
C SER A 112 -1.47 -4.18 17.60
N LEU A 113 -0.71 -3.34 16.87
CA LEU A 113 0.76 -3.32 16.91
C LEU A 113 1.32 -2.15 17.76
N GLY A 114 0.48 -1.17 18.12
CA GLY A 114 0.92 0.15 18.59
C GLY A 114 1.39 0.28 20.05
N ARG A 115 1.21 -0.71 20.93
CA ARG A 115 1.49 -0.52 22.37
C ARG A 115 2.75 -1.19 22.92
N VAL A 116 3.33 -2.21 22.29
CA VAL A 116 4.47 -2.96 22.89
C VAL A 116 5.50 -3.49 21.88
N LEU A 117 5.21 -3.52 20.57
CA LEU A 117 5.90 -4.45 19.65
C LEU A 117 6.94 -3.82 18.70
N TYR A 118 7.30 -2.54 18.78
CA TYR A 118 8.20 -1.93 17.77
C TYR A 118 9.55 -2.67 17.58
N LYS A 119 10.07 -3.28 18.65
CA LYS A 119 11.32 -4.06 18.62
C LYS A 119 11.13 -5.54 18.26
N GLU A 120 9.95 -6.11 18.45
CA GLU A 120 9.72 -7.54 18.15
C GLU A 120 8.99 -7.75 16.83
N MET A 121 8.31 -6.70 16.34
CA MET A 121 7.46 -6.73 15.16
C MET A 121 8.20 -7.21 13.90
N PRO A 122 9.44 -6.76 13.58
CA PRO A 122 10.16 -7.29 12.43
C PRO A 122 10.33 -8.81 12.48
N HIS A 123 10.75 -9.39 13.60
CA HIS A 123 10.91 -10.84 13.74
C HIS A 123 9.57 -11.58 13.65
N ILE A 124 8.53 -11.11 14.34
CA ILE A 124 7.19 -11.72 14.32
C ILE A 124 6.64 -11.73 12.89
N LEU A 125 6.72 -10.59 12.20
CA LEU A 125 6.22 -10.48 10.84
C LEU A 125 7.09 -11.25 9.85
N HIS A 126 8.41 -11.26 10.03
CA HIS A 126 9.32 -12.05 9.20
C HIS A 126 9.00 -13.54 9.31
N ALA A 127 8.88 -14.08 10.52
CA ALA A 127 8.53 -15.48 10.74
C ALA A 127 7.18 -15.87 10.11
N LYS A 128 6.21 -14.94 10.09
CA LYS A 128 4.86 -15.21 9.60
C LYS A 128 4.70 -15.00 8.09
N TYR A 129 5.37 -14.00 7.53
CA TYR A 129 5.07 -13.51 6.19
C TYR A 129 6.25 -13.55 5.22
N TYR A 130 7.48 -13.84 5.66
CA TYR A 130 8.64 -13.82 4.75
C TYR A 130 8.72 -15.08 3.85
N PRO A 131 8.98 -14.94 2.53
CA PRO A 131 8.92 -13.70 1.77
C PRO A 131 7.46 -13.30 1.47
N LEU A 132 7.11 -12.03 1.74
CA LEU A 132 5.75 -11.52 1.53
C LEU A 132 5.48 -11.28 0.05
N SER A 133 6.48 -10.76 -0.67
CA SER A 133 6.45 -10.64 -2.13
C SER A 133 7.86 -10.69 -2.71
N MET A 134 8.02 -11.50 -3.75
CA MET A 134 9.24 -11.56 -4.56
C MET A 134 9.19 -10.58 -5.76
N ARG A 135 8.13 -9.77 -5.87
CA ARG A 135 7.88 -8.89 -7.03
C ARG A 135 7.81 -7.42 -6.68
N LEU A 136 7.42 -7.07 -5.46
CA LEU A 136 7.33 -5.68 -5.02
C LEU A 136 8.73 -5.04 -5.04
N LYS A 137 8.89 -3.99 -5.86
CA LYS A 137 10.15 -3.27 -6.07
C LYS A 137 10.15 -1.89 -5.43
N CYS A 138 8.98 -1.27 -5.34
CA CYS A 138 8.85 0.12 -4.90
C CYS A 138 7.57 0.35 -4.11
N CYS A 139 7.69 1.14 -3.06
CA CYS A 139 6.56 1.66 -2.29
C CYS A 139 6.56 3.19 -2.28
N GLY A 140 5.48 3.82 -2.75
CA GLY A 140 5.18 5.23 -2.51
C GLY A 140 4.40 5.39 -1.22
N ILE A 141 5.02 5.98 -0.19
CA ILE A 141 4.40 6.14 1.12
C ILE A 141 4.10 7.62 1.34
N ASN A 142 2.86 8.01 1.03
CA ASN A 142 2.34 9.32 1.34
C ASN A 142 1.99 9.44 2.82
N THR A 143 1.81 10.68 3.27
CA THR A 143 1.46 10.97 4.65
C THR A 143 0.00 11.33 4.78
N PHE A 144 -0.67 10.65 5.71
CA PHE A 144 -1.94 11.15 6.21
C PHE A 144 -1.71 12.14 7.35
N LYS A 145 -2.62 13.11 7.53
CA LYS A 145 -2.51 14.12 8.60
C LYS A 145 -2.24 13.42 9.95
N ARG A 146 -1.19 13.86 10.65
CA ARG A 146 -0.75 13.39 11.98
C ARG A 146 -0.08 12.00 12.04
N THR A 147 0.20 11.33 10.92
CA THR A 147 1.04 10.11 10.97
C THR A 147 2.49 10.49 11.30
N PRO A 148 3.10 9.94 12.38
CA PRO A 148 4.48 10.24 12.70
C PRO A 148 5.44 9.73 11.62
N THR A 149 6.47 10.51 11.26
CA THR A 149 7.51 10.09 10.30
C THR A 149 8.17 8.78 10.71
N ARG A 150 8.36 8.56 12.02
CA ARG A 150 8.87 7.29 12.55
C ARG A 150 8.02 6.09 12.14
N SER A 151 6.69 6.22 12.13
CA SER A 151 5.80 5.13 11.71
C SER A 151 5.92 4.86 10.21
N ILE A 152 6.13 5.89 9.39
CA ILE A 152 6.39 5.76 7.95
C ILE A 152 7.70 5.00 7.72
N ALA A 153 8.78 5.41 8.39
CA ALA A 153 10.07 4.74 8.34
C ALA A 153 9.97 3.26 8.75
N VAL A 154 9.36 2.97 9.90
CA VAL A 154 9.16 1.59 10.37
C VAL A 154 8.34 0.76 9.39
N THR A 155 7.29 1.34 8.80
CA THR A 155 6.48 0.65 7.78
C THR A 155 7.34 0.29 6.56
N ALA A 156 8.13 1.24 6.05
CA ALA A 156 9.03 1.01 4.93
C ALA A 156 10.08 -0.07 5.24
N MET A 157 10.72 0.01 6.41
CA MET A 157 11.73 -0.95 6.84
C MET A 157 11.16 -2.37 6.98
N VAL A 158 10.00 -2.52 7.62
CA VAL A 158 9.34 -3.83 7.72
C VAL A 158 9.00 -4.38 6.35
N LEU A 159 8.38 -3.58 5.47
CA LEU A 159 8.08 -4.03 4.11
C LEU A 159 9.35 -4.42 3.35
N ALA A 160 10.44 -3.68 3.54
CA ALA A 160 11.72 -3.99 2.93
C ALA A 160 12.31 -5.27 3.46
N ILE A 161 12.16 -5.61 4.75
CA ILE A 161 12.52 -6.92 5.31
C ILE A 161 11.66 -8.03 4.70
N LEU A 162 10.33 -7.82 4.63
CA LEU A 162 9.38 -8.82 4.15
C LEU A 162 9.43 -9.06 2.64
N CYS A 163 9.83 -8.06 1.83
CA CYS A 163 9.81 -8.13 0.36
C CYS A 163 11.24 -8.06 -0.23
N PRO A 164 11.86 -9.18 -0.65
CA PRO A 164 13.26 -9.25 -1.13
C PRO A 164 13.69 -8.32 -2.24
N ARG A 165 12.74 -7.80 -3.02
CA ARG A 165 13.04 -6.90 -4.14
C ARG A 165 12.71 -5.45 -3.87
N LEU A 166 12.19 -5.11 -2.70
CA LEU A 166 11.86 -3.73 -2.36
C LEU A 166 13.15 -2.98 -2.05
N THR A 167 13.60 -2.15 -2.98
CA THR A 167 14.84 -1.36 -2.86
C THR A 167 14.59 0.14 -2.87
N PHE A 168 13.34 0.58 -2.92
CA PHE A 168 13.02 2.00 -3.02
C PHE A 168 11.71 2.34 -2.32
N ALA A 169 11.77 3.32 -1.42
CA ALA A 169 10.61 3.88 -0.75
C ALA A 169 10.50 5.38 -1.05
N LYS A 170 9.55 5.74 -1.92
CA LYS A 170 9.28 7.13 -2.26
C LYS A 170 8.48 7.77 -1.12
N VAL A 171 9.05 8.79 -0.49
CA VAL A 171 8.40 9.62 0.52
C VAL A 171 8.29 11.08 0.05
N PRO A 172 7.37 11.88 0.59
CA PRO A 172 7.29 13.30 0.27
C PRO A 172 8.61 14.03 0.58
N SER A 173 9.04 14.92 -0.33
CA SER A 173 10.35 15.57 -0.25
C SER A 173 10.60 16.31 1.06
N TYR A 174 9.57 16.93 1.62
CA TYR A 174 9.65 17.67 2.88
C TYR A 174 9.86 16.77 4.12
N LEU A 175 9.82 15.45 3.98
CA LEU A 175 10.06 14.49 5.07
C LEU A 175 11.36 13.71 4.93
N ILE A 176 12.04 13.77 3.77
CA ILE A 176 13.20 12.92 3.45
C ILE A 176 14.23 12.94 4.57
N THR A 177 14.63 14.12 5.05
CA THR A 177 15.63 14.23 6.14
C THR A 177 15.19 13.51 7.40
N THR A 178 13.99 13.79 7.89
CA THR A 178 13.46 13.14 9.11
C THR A 178 13.17 11.65 8.94
N TYR A 179 12.87 11.20 7.72
CA TYR A 179 12.66 9.81 7.37
C TYR A 179 13.98 9.05 7.37
N ASN A 180 14.99 9.55 6.65
CA ASN A 180 16.33 8.97 6.61
C ASN A 180 16.93 8.89 8.02
N SER A 181 16.86 9.97 8.81
CA SER A 181 17.33 9.94 10.20
C SER A 181 16.58 8.93 11.08
N ALA A 182 15.29 8.69 10.82
CA ALA A 182 14.54 7.67 11.55
C ALA A 182 15.00 6.25 11.20
N ILE A 183 15.36 5.99 9.94
CA ILE A 183 15.93 4.72 9.49
C ILE A 183 17.34 4.53 10.07
N GLU A 184 18.22 5.51 9.90
CA GLU A 184 19.60 5.45 10.41
C GLU A 184 19.66 5.19 11.92
N ASN A 185 18.77 5.83 12.68
CA ASN A 185 18.68 5.58 14.13
C ASN A 185 18.16 4.18 14.43
N ALA A 186 17.20 3.66 13.66
CA ALA A 186 16.65 2.33 13.88
C ALA A 186 17.63 1.20 13.52
N ILE A 187 18.41 1.35 12.45
CA ILE A 187 19.40 0.35 12.01
C ILE A 187 20.47 0.08 13.09
N ARG A 188 20.77 1.07 13.94
CA ARG A 188 21.75 0.93 15.02
C ARG A 188 21.28 0.05 16.18
N ASP A 189 19.98 -0.23 16.24
CA ASP A 189 19.35 -0.98 17.31
C ASP A 189 18.80 -2.32 16.80
N GLU A 190 18.87 -3.36 17.64
CA GLU A 190 18.09 -4.58 17.43
C GLU A 190 16.58 -4.25 17.37
N PRO A 191 15.81 -4.84 16.45
CA PRO A 191 16.14 -5.99 15.57
C PRO A 191 16.60 -5.59 14.15
N TYR A 192 16.71 -4.30 13.87
CA TYR A 192 16.91 -3.82 12.50
C TYR A 192 18.37 -3.92 12.06
N LEU A 193 19.29 -4.04 13.02
CA LEU A 193 20.72 -4.23 12.78
C LEU A 193 21.00 -5.47 11.90
N GLU A 194 20.29 -6.58 12.11
CA GLU A 194 20.42 -7.81 11.30
C GLU A 194 20.07 -7.61 9.81
N HIS A 195 19.39 -6.51 9.50
CA HIS A 195 18.92 -6.18 8.16
C HIS A 195 19.53 -4.88 7.62
N SER A 196 20.60 -4.36 8.24
CA SER A 196 21.21 -3.06 7.93
C SER A 196 21.45 -2.84 6.44
N ASP A 197 22.20 -3.73 5.78
CA ASP A 197 22.57 -3.63 4.36
C ASP A 197 21.34 -3.44 3.46
N ARG A 198 20.22 -4.07 3.82
CA ARG A 198 18.97 -4.00 3.08
C ARG A 198 18.21 -2.72 3.37
N LEU A 199 18.20 -2.29 4.63
CA LEU A 199 17.51 -1.07 5.05
C LEU A 199 18.23 0.19 4.56
N GLU A 200 19.55 0.16 4.41
CA GLU A 200 20.34 1.23 3.79
C GLU A 200 19.89 1.52 2.36
N SER A 201 19.42 0.52 1.61
CA SER A 201 18.88 0.73 0.26
C SER A 201 17.62 1.62 0.22
N LEU A 202 16.95 1.82 1.35
CA LEU A 202 15.77 2.68 1.46
C LEU A 202 16.10 4.16 1.69
N LEU A 203 17.36 4.49 1.99
CA LEU A 203 17.80 5.87 2.17
C LEU A 203 17.77 6.57 0.81
N ASN A 204 17.08 7.71 0.76
CA ASN A 204 16.92 8.54 -0.43
C ASN A 204 17.93 9.68 -0.48
#